data_AF-A0A950NEN8-F1
#
_entry.id   AF-A0A950NEN8-F1
#
_cell.length_a   1.000
_cell.length_b   1.000
_cell.length_c   1.000
_cell.angle_alpha   90.00
_cell.angle_beta   90.00
_cell.angle_gamma   90.00
#
_symmetry.space_group_name_H-M   'P 1'
#
loop_
_entity.id
_entity.type
_entity.pdbx_description
1 polymer ?
#
loop_
_entity_poly.entity_id
_entity_poly.type
_entity_poly.pdbx_seq_one_letter_code
_entity_poly.pdbx_strand_id
1 'polypeptide(L)'
;MTVLLDPTSEQSPTIRPRLPRPERLDGLTVGILDIAKARGDVFLKRLGERLGERGVAFKHFAKPTNTRPAPLPLRQQIATEVDLVIEGLSD
;
A
#
# COMPACT_ATOMS: atom_id res chain seq x y z
N MET A 1 -36.24 3.04 -13.99
CA MET A 1 -35.72 2.33 -12.82
C MET A 1 -34.41 1.70 -13.25
N THR A 2 -33.27 2.12 -12.68
CA THR A 2 -31.94 1.66 -13.13
C THR A 2 -31.42 0.64 -12.13
N VAL A 3 -31.18 -0.58 -12.60
CA VAL A 3 -30.59 -1.67 -11.81
C VAL A 3 -29.10 -1.73 -12.14
N LEU A 4 -28.25 -1.55 -11.13
CA LEU A 4 -26.81 -1.77 -11.24
C LEU A 4 -26.53 -3.25 -10.97
N LEU A 5 -26.04 -3.96 -11.97
CA LEU A 5 -25.70 -5.38 -11.86
C LEU A 5 -24.21 -5.52 -11.58
N ASP A 6 -23.88 -6.28 -10.54
CA ASP A 6 -22.50 -6.66 -10.22
C ASP A 6 -22.05 -7.82 -11.15
N PRO A 7 -21.02 -7.63 -12.00
CA PRO A 7 -20.57 -8.64 -12.94
C PRO A 7 -19.82 -9.81 -12.29
N THR A 8 -19.54 -9.78 -10.97
CA THR A 8 -18.75 -10.79 -10.27
C THR A 8 -19.55 -12.02 -9.82
N SER A 9 -20.90 -11.98 -9.91
CA SER A 9 -21.80 -13.01 -9.34
C SER A 9 -21.57 -13.27 -7.83
N GLU A 10 -20.88 -12.37 -7.12
CA GLU A 10 -20.57 -12.50 -5.71
C GLU A 10 -21.83 -12.24 -4.88
N GLN A 11 -22.44 -13.30 -4.34
CA GLN A 11 -23.71 -13.19 -3.61
C GLN A 11 -23.55 -12.71 -2.17
N SER A 12 -22.34 -12.74 -1.60
CA SER A 12 -22.07 -12.32 -0.24
C SER A 12 -20.59 -11.93 -0.08
N PRO A 13 -20.21 -10.71 -0.46
CA PRO A 13 -18.85 -10.24 -0.29
C PRO A 13 -18.44 -10.27 1.18
N THR A 14 -17.26 -10.81 1.47
CA THR A 14 -16.73 -10.79 2.84
C THR A 14 -16.31 -9.37 3.20
N ILE A 15 -17.11 -8.71 4.04
CA ILE A 15 -16.78 -7.38 4.56
C ILE A 15 -15.64 -7.53 5.56
N ARG A 16 -14.45 -7.05 5.18
CA ARG A 16 -13.31 -6.96 6.10
C ARG A 16 -13.28 -5.57 6.72
N PRO A 17 -13.40 -5.43 8.05
CA PRO A 17 -13.29 -4.12 8.68
C PRO A 17 -11.89 -3.56 8.42
N ARG A 18 -11.83 -2.26 8.09
CA ARG A 18 -10.55 -1.56 7.95
C ARG A 18 -9.94 -1.42 9.34
N LEU A 19 -8.62 -1.57 9.42
CA LEU A 19 -7.90 -1.22 10.64
C LEU A 19 -8.09 0.27 10.94
N PRO A 20 -8.17 0.66 12.23
CA PRO A 20 -8.24 2.06 12.61
C PRO A 20 -6.98 2.78 12.12
N ARG A 21 -7.16 4.00 11.62
CA ARG A 21 -6.02 4.85 11.27
C ARG A 21 -5.40 5.34 12.57
N PRO A 22 -4.07 5.27 12.73
CA PRO A 22 -3.43 5.87 13.88
C PRO A 22 -3.63 7.39 13.84
N GLU A 23 -3.77 8.00 15.01
CA GLU A 23 -3.97 9.44 15.15
C GLU A 23 -2.74 10.24 14.74
N ARG A 24 -1.55 9.64 14.92
CA ARG A 24 -0.24 10.25 14.70
C ARG A 24 0.74 9.22 14.13
N LEU A 25 1.82 9.72 13.52
CA LEU A 25 2.89 8.89 12.96
C LEU A 25 4.14 8.83 13.84
N ASP A 26 4.16 9.58 14.96
CA ASP A 26 5.30 9.63 15.87
C ASP A 26 5.63 8.22 16.39
N GLY A 27 6.88 7.80 16.21
CA GLY A 27 7.35 6.47 16.62
C GLY A 27 6.94 5.30 15.72
N LEU A 28 6.13 5.53 14.68
CA LEU A 28 5.74 4.50 13.71
C LEU A 28 6.71 4.46 12.51
N THR A 29 6.81 3.29 11.89
CA THR A 29 7.52 3.09 10.63
C THR A 29 6.54 2.92 9.47
N VAL A 30 6.70 3.72 8.42
CA VAL A 30 5.87 3.68 7.21
C VAL A 30 6.58 2.90 6.10
N GLY A 31 5.97 1.84 5.58
CA GLY A 31 6.39 1.18 4.36
C GLY A 31 5.88 1.92 3.12
N ILE A 32 6.74 2.11 2.13
CA ILE A 32 6.37 2.61 0.81
C ILE A 32 6.52 1.46 -0.18
N LEU A 33 5.41 0.96 -0.72
CA LEU A 33 5.40 -0.12 -1.70
C LEU A 33 5.28 0.44 -3.12
N ASP A 34 6.36 0.34 -3.88
CA ASP A 34 6.36 0.55 -5.32
C ASP A 34 5.84 -0.70 -6.04
N ILE A 35 4.82 -0.53 -6.87
CA ILE A 35 4.27 -1.61 -7.67
C ILE A 35 5.04 -1.86 -8.96
N ALA A 36 6.17 -1.19 -9.20
CA ALA A 36 6.96 -1.23 -10.42
C ALA A 36 6.21 -0.71 -11.66
N LYS A 37 5.37 0.33 -11.47
CA LYS A 37 4.80 1.10 -12.59
C LYS A 37 5.86 2.09 -13.08
N ALA A 38 5.93 2.28 -14.39
CA ALA A 38 6.90 3.20 -14.99
C ALA A 38 6.81 4.59 -14.34
N ARG A 39 7.95 5.10 -13.84
CA ARG A 39 8.09 6.39 -13.14
C ARG A 39 7.35 6.50 -11.81
N GLY A 40 6.79 5.40 -11.29
CA GLY A 40 6.20 5.37 -9.94
C GLY A 40 7.25 5.63 -8.85
N ASP A 41 8.45 5.09 -9.06
CA ASP A 41 9.63 5.28 -8.23
C ASP A 41 9.98 6.75 -7.98
N VAL A 42 9.81 7.62 -8.98
CA VAL A 42 10.10 9.06 -8.86
C VAL A 42 9.23 9.73 -7.81
N PHE A 43 7.91 9.50 -7.89
CA PHE A 43 6.96 10.05 -6.93
C PHE A 43 7.16 9.45 -5.54
N LEU A 44 7.31 8.13 -5.46
CA LEU A 44 7.44 7.40 -4.21
C LEU A 44 8.73 7.73 -3.47
N LYS A 45 9.85 7.93 -4.18
CA LYS A 45 11.09 8.42 -3.59
C LYS A 45 10.92 9.81 -3.00
N ARG A 46 10.27 10.73 -3.74
CA ARG A 46 10.01 12.08 -3.22
C ARG A 46 9.10 12.06 -1.99
N LEU A 47 8.14 11.14 -1.95
CA LEU A 47 7.31 10.92 -0.77
C LEU A 47 8.13 10.44 0.43
N GLY A 48 9.04 9.49 0.23
CA GLY A 48 9.98 9.03 1.27
C GLY A 48 10.82 10.17 1.83
N GLU A 49 11.40 11.01 0.95
CA GLU A 49 12.13 12.21 1.38
C GLU A 49 11.27 13.13 2.26
N ARG A 50 10.02 13.39 1.88
CA ARG A 50 9.10 14.23 2.68
C ARG A 50 8.72 13.62 4.02
N LEU A 51 8.65 12.29 4.13
CA LEU A 51 8.45 11.60 5.42
C LEU A 51 9.68 11.77 6.31
N GLY A 52 10.88 11.58 5.75
CA GLY A 52 12.15 11.77 6.46
C GLY A 52 12.34 13.22 6.93
N GLU A 53 12.04 14.21 6.09
CA GLU A 53 12.05 15.64 6.46
C GLU A 53 11.13 15.95 7.65
N ARG A 54 10.08 15.14 7.88
CA ARG A 54 9.14 15.26 9.00
C ARG A 54 9.52 14.37 10.20
N GLY A 55 10.66 13.70 10.16
CA GLY A 55 11.12 12.80 11.22
C GLY A 55 10.38 11.47 11.30
N VAL A 56 9.61 11.09 10.27
CA VAL A 56 8.89 9.81 10.22
C VAL A 56 9.82 8.74 9.65
N ALA A 57 9.98 7.62 10.37
CA ALA A 57 10.74 6.48 9.88
C ALA A 57 10.02 5.84 8.69
N PHE A 58 10.76 5.47 7.64
CA PHE A 58 10.18 4.80 6.49
C PHE A 58 11.11 3.74 5.88
N LYS A 59 10.50 2.78 5.17
CA LYS A 59 11.18 1.73 4.41
C LYS A 59 10.61 1.63 3.01
N HIS A 60 11.46 1.43 2.02
CA HIS A 60 11.04 1.20 0.64
C HIS A 60 10.98 -0.28 0.30
N PHE A 61 9.91 -0.67 -0.38
CA PHE A 61 9.67 -1.99 -0.92
C PHE A 61 9.29 -1.87 -2.39
N ALA A 62 9.62 -2.88 -3.19
CA ALA A 62 9.24 -2.90 -4.61
C ALA A 62 8.74 -4.29 -5.01
N LYS A 63 7.63 -4.33 -5.73
CA LYS A 63 7.19 -5.54 -6.43
C LYS A 63 8.11 -5.82 -7.61
N PRO A 64 8.25 -7.09 -8.05
CA PRO A 64 8.98 -7.42 -9.27
C PRO A 64 8.25 -6.98 -10.56
N THR A 65 6.93 -6.83 -10.51
CA THR A 65 6.11 -6.42 -11.66
C THR A 65 4.79 -5.83 -11.17
N ASN A 66 4.24 -4.86 -11.92
CA ASN A 66 2.92 -4.27 -11.63
C ASN A 66 1.76 -5.24 -11.92
N THR A 67 1.96 -6.22 -12.80
CA THR A 67 0.91 -7.13 -13.32
C THR A 67 0.45 -8.23 -12.36
N ARG A 68 1.11 -8.41 -11.21
CA ARG A 68 0.80 -9.48 -10.25
C ARG A 68 0.75 -8.95 -8.81
N PRO A 69 0.00 -9.59 -7.91
CA PRO A 69 0.05 -9.29 -6.48
C PRO A 69 1.48 -9.40 -5.93
N ALA A 70 1.76 -8.68 -4.84
CA ALA A 70 3.05 -8.78 -4.15
C ALA A 70 3.34 -10.24 -3.74
N PRO A 71 4.55 -10.77 -4.01
CA PRO A 71 4.94 -12.12 -3.60
C PRO A 71 4.74 -12.32 -2.09
N LEU A 72 4.43 -13.55 -1.67
CA LEU A 72 4.22 -13.85 -0.24
C LEU A 72 5.40 -13.41 0.64
N PRO A 73 6.68 -13.63 0.27
CA PRO A 73 7.81 -13.17 1.08
C PRO A 73 7.82 -11.65 1.28
N LEU A 74 7.49 -10.88 0.22
CA LEU A 74 7.42 -9.42 0.31
C LEU A 74 6.31 -8.95 1.25
N ARG A 75 5.13 -9.60 1.18
CA ARG A 75 4.01 -9.29 2.08
C ARG A 75 4.35 -9.60 3.54
N GLN A 76 5.01 -10.73 3.79
CA GLN A 76 5.45 -11.12 5.13
C GLN A 76 6.51 -10.15 5.67
N GLN A 77 7.44 -9.73 4.82
CA GLN A 77 8.44 -8.73 5.17
C GLN A 77 7.78 -7.43 5.59
N ILE A 78 6.88 -6.89 4.76
CA ILE A 78 6.14 -5.65 5.06
C ILE A 78 5.37 -5.79 6.38
N ALA A 79 4.64 -6.88 6.59
CA ALA A 79 3.86 -7.10 7.80
C ALA A 79 4.70 -7.20 9.09
N THR A 80 5.99 -7.52 8.97
CA THR A 80 6.90 -7.67 10.12
C THR A 80 7.71 -6.40 10.39
N GLU A 81 7.92 -5.58 9.36
CA GLU A 81 8.91 -4.50 9.39
C GLU A 81 8.33 -3.09 9.55
N VAL A 82 7.02 -2.91 9.32
CA VAL A 82 6.37 -1.59 9.32
C VAL A 82 4.98 -1.64 9.94
N ASP A 83 4.51 -0.50 10.44
CA ASP A 83 3.19 -0.35 11.07
C ASP A 83 2.10 0.06 10.07
N LEU A 84 2.50 0.75 9.00
CA LEU A 84 1.64 1.36 7.99
C LEU A 84 2.24 1.18 6.61
N VAL A 85 1.41 1.11 5.57
CA VAL A 85 1.87 1.01 4.19
C VAL A 85 1.20 2.06 3.33
N ILE A 86 2.01 2.76 2.54
CA ILE A 86 1.59 3.54 1.37
C ILE A 86 1.91 2.71 0.14
N GLU A 87 0.89 2.23 -0.55
CA GLU A 87 1.03 1.46 -1.79
C GLU A 87 0.78 2.34 -3.00
N GLY A 88 1.70 2.35 -3.96
CA GLY A 88 1.46 2.94 -5.28
C GLY A 88 0.40 2.13 -6.03
N LEU A 89 -0.58 2.79 -6.64
CA LEU A 89 -1.64 2.12 -7.39
C LEU A 89 -1.47 2.32 -8.90
N SER A 90 -1.97 1.36 -9.67
CA SER A 90 -2.20 1.51 -11.11
C SER A 90 -3.70 1.43 -11.36
N ASP A 91 -4.20 2.33 -12.19
CA ASP A 91 -5.39 2.09 -13.00
C ASP A 91 -5.16 0.95 -14.01
#